data_AF-A0A383A1K0-F1
#
_entry.id   AF-A0A383A1K0-F1
#
_cell.length_a   1.000
_cell.length_b   1.000
_cell.length_c   1.000
_cell.angle_alpha   90.00
_cell.angle_beta   90.00
_cell.angle_gamma   90.00
#
_symmetry.space_group_name_H-M   'P 1'
#
loop_
_entity.id
_entity.type
_entity.pdbx_description
1 polymer ?
#
loop_
_entity_poly.entity_id
_entity_poly.type
_entity_poly.pdbx_seq_one_letter_code
_entity_poly.pdbx_strand_id
1 'polypeptide(L)' 'MPEMVSIGECMIELFSEDPLETASTFTRSFAGDSFNILVAANRLGTSTGYITKLGDDPFKSYLENSFLAEGVD' A
#
# COMPACT_ATOMS: atom_id res chain seq x y z
N MET A 1 14.88 -0.32 14.83
CA MET A 1 15.06 0.73 13.80
C MET A 1 15.17 0.01 12.48
N PRO A 2 14.34 0.36 11.48
CA PRO A 2 14.35 -0.32 10.18
C PRO A 2 15.71 -0.25 9.50
N GLU A 3 16.11 -1.33 8.83
CA GLU A 3 17.31 -1.38 7.98
C GLU A 3 17.10 -0.65 6.65
N MET A 4 15.86 -0.61 6.17
CA MET A 4 15.47 0.14 4.97
C MET A 4 14.26 1.03 5.28
N VAL A 5 14.34 2.28 4.81
CA VAL A 5 13.24 3.24 4.88
C VAL A 5 12.94 3.76 3.50
N SER A 6 11.66 3.86 3.17
CA SER A 6 11.17 4.56 1.98
C SER A 6 10.23 5.68 2.39
N ILE A 7 10.18 6.74 1.58
CA ILE A 7 9.28 7.87 1.77
C ILE A 7 8.51 8.09 0.48
N GLY A 8 7.20 8.24 0.57
CA GLY A 8 6.36 8.44 -0.60
C GLY A 8 4.89 8.29 -0.31
N GLU A 9 4.13 7.98 -1.37
CA GLU A 9 2.69 7.81 -1.32
C GLU A 9 2.29 6.36 -1.62
N CYS A 10 1.22 5.93 -0.99
CA CYS A 10 0.53 4.70 -1.36
C CYS A 10 -0.95 5.03 -1.53
N MET A 11 -1.50 4.62 -2.66
CA MET A 11 -2.82 5.00 -3.11
C MET A 11 -3.77 3.82 -3.05
N ILE A 12 -5.06 4.13 -2.99
CA ILE A 12 -6.10 3.15 -3.28
C ILE A 12 -6.09 2.83 -4.76
N GLU A 13 -6.05 1.55 -5.05
CA GLU A 13 -6.22 1.04 -6.41
C GLU A 13 -7.64 0.50 -6.55
N LEU A 14 -8.32 0.90 -7.62
CA LEU A 14 -9.61 0.36 -8.00
C LEU A 14 -9.42 -0.37 -9.33
N PHE A 15 -9.54 -1.69 -9.31
CA PHE A 15 -9.39 -2.51 -10.51
C PHE A 15 -10.66 -3.28 -10.81
N SER A 16 -10.80 -3.68 -12.06
CA SER A 16 -11.91 -4.48 -12.58
C SER A 16 -11.33 -5.58 -13.47
N GLU A 17 -12.00 -6.74 -13.49
CA GLU A 17 -11.70 -7.79 -14.48
C GLU A 17 -12.31 -7.45 -15.86
N ASP A 18 -13.38 -6.65 -15.87
CA ASP A 18 -13.96 -6.06 -17.08
C ASP A 18 -13.18 -4.80 -17.53
N PRO A 19 -13.25 -4.40 -18.81
CA PRO A 19 -12.71 -3.13 -19.29
C PRO A 19 -13.23 -1.95 -18.47
N LEU A 20 -12.33 -1.04 -18.07
CA LEU A 20 -12.64 0.07 -17.15
C LEU A 20 -13.76 0.97 -17.66
N GLU A 21 -13.88 1.13 -18.98
CA GLU A 21 -14.92 1.94 -19.62
C GLU A 21 -16.34 1.37 -19.47
N THR A 22 -16.46 0.07 -19.20
CA THR A 22 -17.75 -0.65 -19.06
C THR A 22 -17.97 -1.25 -17.68
N ALA A 23 -16.97 -1.24 -16.81
CA ALA A 23 -17.03 -1.81 -15.48
C ALA A 23 -18.11 -1.13 -14.62
N SER A 24 -18.96 -1.94 -14.00
CA SER A 24 -20.00 -1.48 -13.07
C SER A 24 -19.60 -1.59 -11.60
N THR A 25 -18.54 -2.34 -11.32
CA THR A 25 -17.99 -2.57 -9.99
C THR A 25 -16.47 -2.51 -10.04
N PHE A 26 -15.86 -2.19 -8.90
CA PHE A 26 -14.42 -2.21 -8.74
C PHE A 26 -14.06 -2.98 -7.47
N THR A 27 -12.99 -3.76 -7.56
CA THR A 27 -12.33 -4.35 -6.40
C THR A 27 -11.31 -3.34 -5.88
N ARG A 28 -11.40 -3.06 -4.58
CA ARG A 28 -10.44 -2.20 -3.88
C ARG A 28 -9.16 -2.98 -3.56
N SER A 29 -8.04 -2.38 -3.92
CA SER A 29 -6.66 -2.77 -3.60
C SER A 29 -5.88 -1.53 -3.12
N PHE A 30 -4.57 -1.65 -2.96
CA PHE A 30 -3.65 -0.53 -2.73
C PHE A 30 -2.33 -0.78 -3.47
N ALA A 31 -1.68 0.29 -3.90
CA ALA A 31 -0.38 0.21 -4.57
C ALA A 31 0.43 1.50 -4.36
N GLY A 32 1.74 1.39 -4.48
CA GLY A 32 2.68 2.52 -4.47
C GLY A 32 4.09 1.97 -4.66
N ASP A 33 4.87 2.53 -5.58
CA ASP A 33 6.23 2.07 -5.85
C ASP A 33 7.13 2.14 -4.60
N SER A 34 7.03 3.25 -3.86
CA SER A 34 7.72 3.49 -2.60
C SER A 34 7.34 2.52 -1.49
N PHE A 35 6.12 1.97 -1.51
CA PHE A 35 5.67 0.96 -0.54
C PHE A 35 6.01 -0.46 -0.99
N ASN A 36 5.80 -0.78 -2.28
CA ASN A 36 6.01 -2.11 -2.84
C ASN A 36 7.45 -2.60 -2.67
N ILE A 37 8.44 -1.71 -2.76
CA ILE A 37 9.84 -2.06 -2.52
C ILE A 37 10.09 -2.47 -1.06
N LEU A 38 9.42 -1.82 -0.10
CA LEU A 38 9.52 -2.18 1.32
C LEU A 38 8.89 -3.53 1.57
N VAL A 39 7.71 -3.81 1.01
CA VAL A 39 7.07 -5.13 1.12
C VAL A 39 7.98 -6.24 0.58
N ALA A 40 8.59 -6.03 -0.58
CA ALA A 40 9.51 -6.99 -1.16
C ALA A 40 10.73 -7.24 -0.25
N ALA A 41 11.34 -6.17 0.28
CA ALA A 41 12.46 -6.29 1.21
C ALA A 41 12.07 -6.95 2.54
N ASN A 42 10.88 -6.64 3.07
CA ASN A 42 10.35 -7.21 4.30
C ASN A 42 10.14 -8.72 4.19
N ARG A 43 9.53 -9.16 3.08
CA ARG A 43 9.33 -10.59 2.78
C ARG A 43 10.65 -11.36 2.59
N LEU A 44 11.74 -10.65 2.25
CA LEU A 44 13.10 -11.21 2.15
C LEU A 44 13.88 -11.14 3.47
N GLY A 45 13.29 -10.63 4.55
CA GLY A 45 13.86 -10.63 5.90
C GLY A 45 14.59 -9.34 6.30
N THR A 46 14.50 -8.26 5.49
CA THR A 46 15.02 -6.94 5.88
C THR A 46 13.94 -6.20 6.67
N SER A 47 14.28 -5.65 7.84
CA SER A 47 13.33 -4.80 8.58
C SER A 47 13.07 -3.49 7.83
N THR A 48 11.80 -3.13 7.63
CA THR A 48 11.40 -1.98 6.78
C THR A 48 10.50 -1.00 7.51
N GLY A 49 10.59 0.29 7.14
CA GLY A 49 9.70 1.33 7.64
C GLY A 49 9.31 2.34 6.56
N TYR A 50 8.11 2.89 6.68
CA TYR A 50 7.49 3.73 5.67
C TYR A 50 7.11 5.10 6.19
N ILE A 51 7.68 6.14 5.60
CA ILE A 51 7.30 7.51 5.88
C ILE A 51 6.27 7.92 4.83
N THR A 52 5.01 8.09 5.24
CA THR A 52 3.94 8.53 4.35
C THR A 52 2.95 9.43 5.07
N LYS A 53 2.02 10.01 4.32
CA LYS A 53 0.91 10.80 4.86
C LYS A 53 -0.38 10.32 4.23
N LEU A 54 -1.34 9.97 5.08
CA LEU A 54 -2.67 9.53 4.66
C LEU A 54 -3.69 10.65 4.84
N GLY A 55 -4.72 10.64 4.00
CA GLY A 55 -5.91 11.47 4.17
C GLY A 55 -6.71 11.06 5.40
N ASP A 56 -7.53 11.97 5.92
CA ASP A 56 -8.52 11.67 6.97
C ASP A 56 -9.85 11.30 6.32
N ASP A 57 -9.88 10.12 5.71
CA ASP A 57 -11.00 9.62 4.92
C ASP A 57 -11.25 8.12 5.19
N PRO A 58 -12.36 7.53 4.70
CA PRO A 58 -12.72 6.15 4.98
C PRO A 58 -11.69 5.09 4.54
N PHE A 59 -10.72 5.43 3.69
CA PHE A 59 -9.67 4.53 3.25
C PHE A 59 -8.47 4.49 4.20
N LYS A 60 -8.32 5.47 5.09
CA LYS A 60 -7.18 5.58 6.01
C LYS A 60 -6.95 4.29 6.80
N SER A 61 -7.97 3.82 7.50
CA SER A 61 -7.87 2.60 8.30
C SER A 61 -7.61 1.35 7.46
N TYR A 62 -8.04 1.32 6.19
CA TYR A 62 -7.71 0.22 5.30
C TYR A 62 -6.21 0.23 4.97
N LEU A 63 -5.67 1.37 4.56
CA LEU A 63 -4.24 1.50 4.23
C LEU A 63 -3.34 1.22 5.45
N GLU A 64 -3.64 1.81 6.62
CA GLU A 64 -2.87 1.57 7.85
C GLU A 64 -2.83 0.07 8.21
N ASN A 65 -3.99 -0.60 8.20
CA ASN A 65 -4.06 -2.03 8.50
C ASN A 65 -3.34 -2.88 7.43
N SER A 66 -3.45 -2.51 6.16
CA SER A 66 -2.76 -3.17 5.05
C SER A 66 -1.23 -3.05 5.19
N PHE A 67 -0.70 -1.90 5.60
CA PHE A 67 0.73 -1.71 5.78
C PHE A 67 1.28 -2.56 6.93
N LEU A 68 0.58 -2.56 8.06
CA LEU A 68 0.91 -3.38 9.23
C LEU A 68 0.83 -4.88 8.92
N ALA A 69 -0.13 -5.31 8.10
CA ALA A 69 -0.27 -6.71 7.69
C ALA A 69 0.90 -7.20 6.82
N GLU A 70 1.53 -6.32 6.05
CA GLU A 70 2.77 -6.61 5.31
C GLU A 70 4.02 -6.57 6.20
N GLY A 71 3.88 -6.18 7.47
CA GLY A 71 4.97 -6.08 8.44
C GLY A 71 5.90 -4.87 8.24
N VAL A 72 5.41 -3.82 7.56
CA VAL A 72 6.13 -2.56 7.37
C VAL A 72 5.77 -1.60 8.52
N ASP A 73 6.78 -1.03 9.18
CA ASP A 73 6.63 -0.03 10.28
C ASP A 73 6.13 1.33 9.77
#